data_AF-A0A5N9A6I2-F1
#
_entry.id   AF-A0A5N9A6I2-F1
#
_cell.length_a   1.000
_cell.length_b   1.000
_cell.length_c   1.000
_cell.angle_alpha   90.00
_cell.angle_beta   90.00
_cell.angle_gamma   90.00
#
_symmetry.space_group_name_H-M   'P 1'
#
loop_
_entity.id
_entity.type
_entity.pdbx_description
1 polymer ?
#
loop_
_entity_poly.entity_id
_entity_poly.type
_entity_poly.pdbx_seq_one_letter_code
_entity_poly.pdbx_strand_id
1 'polypeptide(L)'
;MANYSDRKHSENPEFFDPIGLEVRPNTSEEILELVVEMDERVKGAFQPTQEDWELQQRYISILEENRENIPPFGDMQRLRMGAHFLRSNPALLD
;
A
#
# COMPACT_ATOMS: atom_id res chain seq x y z
N MET A 1 12.21 14.73 -8.42
CA MET A 1 11.13 14.92 -7.41
C MET A 1 9.82 14.60 -8.11
N ALA A 2 9.16 13.50 -7.73
CA ALA A 2 7.81 13.24 -8.22
C ALA A 2 6.89 14.30 -7.61
N ASN A 3 6.27 15.12 -8.47
CA ASN A 3 5.30 16.13 -8.07
C ASN A 3 3.99 15.42 -7.75
N TYR A 4 3.81 14.97 -6.50
CA TYR A 4 2.51 14.49 -6.06
C TYR A 4 1.59 15.69 -5.86
N SER A 5 0.38 15.61 -6.38
CA SER A 5 -0.63 16.64 -6.19
C SER A 5 -1.40 16.39 -4.90
N ASP A 6 -1.54 17.42 -4.07
CA ASP A 6 -2.40 17.38 -2.88
C ASP A 6 -3.90 17.47 -3.23
N ARG A 7 -4.24 17.67 -4.51
CA ARG A 7 -5.63 17.75 -4.99
C ARG A 7 -6.22 16.35 -5.11
N LYS A 8 -7.50 16.22 -4.78
CA LYS A 8 -8.22 14.96 -5.00
C LYS A 8 -8.21 14.62 -6.49
N HIS A 9 -8.32 13.34 -6.84
CA HIS A 9 -8.41 12.88 -8.23
C HIS A 9 -9.46 13.66 -9.05
N SER A 10 -10.67 13.84 -8.49
CA SER A 10 -11.75 14.62 -9.12
C SER A 10 -11.39 16.08 -9.39
N GLU A 11 -10.31 16.57 -8.78
CA GLU A 11 -9.80 17.93 -8.84
C GLU A 11 -8.44 18.01 -9.57
N ASN A 12 -7.96 16.90 -10.15
CA ASN A 12 -6.73 16.84 -10.95
C ASN A 12 -6.72 15.69 -12.00
N PRO A 13 -7.76 15.52 -12.84
CA PRO A 13 -7.76 14.51 -13.90
C PRO A 13 -6.60 14.72 -14.90
N GLU A 14 -6.14 15.96 -15.09
CA GLU A 14 -5.02 16.30 -15.97
C GLU A 14 -3.69 15.66 -15.58
N PHE A 15 -3.52 15.25 -14.31
CA PHE A 15 -2.35 14.51 -13.86
C PHE A 15 -2.50 13.00 -14.02
N PHE A 16 -3.65 12.43 -13.65
CA PHE A 16 -3.85 10.98 -13.57
C PHE A 16 -4.17 10.33 -14.93
N ASP A 17 -5.00 10.98 -15.75
CA ASP A 17 -5.45 10.42 -17.03
C ASP A 17 -4.30 10.19 -18.02
N PRO A 18 -3.34 11.12 -18.23
CA PRO A 18 -2.28 10.93 -19.22
C PRO A 18 -1.28 9.82 -18.86
N ILE A 19 -1.17 9.47 -17.58
CA ILE A 19 -0.31 8.39 -17.09
C ILE A 19 -1.08 7.08 -16.88
N GLY A 20 -2.36 7.04 -17.24
CA GLY A 20 -3.21 5.84 -17.21
C GLY A 20 -3.54 5.35 -15.79
N LEU A 21 -3.52 6.24 -14.79
CA LEU A 21 -3.86 5.87 -13.42
C LEU A 21 -5.35 6.08 -13.13
N GLU A 22 -6.02 5.02 -12.68
CA GLU A 22 -7.39 5.08 -12.17
C GLU A 22 -7.36 5.17 -10.63
N VAL A 23 -7.89 6.25 -10.05
CA VAL A 23 -7.99 6.38 -8.59
C VAL A 23 -9.32 5.79 -8.12
N ARG A 24 -9.24 4.71 -7.34
CA ARG A 24 -10.41 4.08 -6.72
C ARG A 24 -10.52 4.49 -5.25
N PRO A 25 -11.66 5.07 -4.81
CA PRO A 25 -11.86 5.38 -3.41
C PRO A 25 -12.05 4.09 -2.61
N ASN A 26 -11.40 4.02 -1.45
CA ASN A 26 -11.67 2.94 -0.50
C ASN A 26 -13.10 3.04 0.03
N THR A 27 -13.74 1.89 0.18
CA THR A 27 -15.01 1.71 0.89
C THR A 27 -14.83 1.94 2.40
N SER A 28 -15.95 2.13 3.13
CA SER A 28 -15.90 2.28 4.58
C SER A 28 -15.36 1.03 5.27
N GLU A 29 -15.64 -0.15 4.70
CA GLU A 29 -15.18 -1.45 5.15
C GLU A 29 -13.66 -1.58 4.97
N GLU A 30 -13.12 -1.22 3.81
CA GLU A 30 -11.66 -1.26 3.56
C GLU A 30 -10.89 -0.30 4.47
N ILE A 31 -11.46 0.88 4.75
CA ILE A 31 -10.88 1.83 5.72
C ILE A 31 -10.91 1.23 7.13
N LEU A 32 -12.02 0.60 7.53
CA LEU A 32 -12.15 -0.01 8.85
C LEU A 32 -11.13 -1.13 9.05
N GLU A 33 -11.00 -2.05 8.09
CA GLU A 33 -10.02 -3.14 8.12
C GLU A 33 -8.59 -2.61 8.31
N LEU A 34 -8.22 -1.56 7.56
CA LEU A 34 -6.91 -0.91 7.70
C LEU A 34 -6.71 -0.30 9.08
N VAL A 35 -7.70 0.44 9.60
CA VAL A 35 -7.60 1.11 10.89
C VAL A 35 -7.50 0.09 12.04
N VAL A 36 -8.26 -1.00 11.97
CA VAL A 36 -8.20 -2.09 12.96
C VAL A 36 -6.81 -2.72 12.97
N GLU A 37 -6.27 -3.10 11.81
CA GLU A 37 -4.92 -3.65 11.72
C GLU A 37 -3.87 -2.68 12.27
N MET A 38 -3.95 -1.40 11.91
CA MET A 38 -3.01 -0.37 12.40
C MET A 38 -3.03 -0.28 13.94
N ASP A 39 -4.22 -0.24 14.55
CA ASP A 39 -4.37 -0.18 16.01
C ASP A 39 -3.82 -1.44 16.70
N GLU A 40 -4.14 -2.63 16.17
CA GLU A 40 -3.63 -3.90 16.70
C GLU A 40 -2.11 -3.99 16.60
N ARG A 41 -1.50 -3.52 15.50
CA ARG A 41 -0.04 -3.50 15.33
C ARG A 41 0.63 -2.56 16.32
N VAL A 42 0.09 -1.37 16.53
CA VAL A 42 0.60 -0.41 17.54
C VAL A 42 0.56 -1.03 18.94
N LYS A 43 -0.47 -1.82 19.24
CA LYS A 43 -0.61 -2.54 20.51
C LYS A 43 0.21 -3.83 20.60
N GLY A 44 0.83 -4.28 19.50
CA GLY A 44 1.51 -5.57 19.41
C GLY A 44 0.56 -6.77 19.47
N ALA A 45 -0.74 -6.55 19.23
CA ALA A 45 -1.78 -7.58 19.27
C ALA A 45 -2.01 -8.25 17.91
N PHE A 46 -1.61 -7.61 16.81
CA PHE A 46 -1.82 -8.13 15.45
C PHE A 46 -1.08 -9.47 15.25
N GLN A 47 -1.83 -10.52 14.89
CA GLN A 47 -1.30 -11.86 14.63
C GLN A 47 -1.40 -12.18 13.13
N PRO A 48 -0.34 -11.94 12.33
CA PRO A 48 -0.34 -12.29 10.91
C PRO A 48 -0.43 -13.81 10.72
N THR A 49 -1.22 -14.21 9.74
CA THR A 49 -1.21 -15.58 9.23
C THR A 49 0.05 -15.86 8.40
N GLN A 50 0.31 -17.13 8.09
CA GLN A 50 1.41 -17.50 7.20
C GLN A 50 1.25 -16.86 5.80
N GLU A 51 0.02 -16.80 5.28
CA GLU A 51 -0.29 -16.13 4.02
C GLU A 51 0.04 -14.63 4.08
N ASP A 52 -0.29 -13.95 5.18
CA ASP A 52 0.02 -12.53 5.35
C ASP A 52 1.53 -12.27 5.33
N TRP A 53 2.32 -13.17 5.92
CA TRP A 53 3.78 -13.09 5.86
C TRP A 53 4.29 -13.22 4.43
N GLU A 54 3.82 -14.22 3.69
CA GLU A 54 4.24 -14.49 2.31
C GLU A 54 3.90 -13.31 1.39
N LEU A 55 2.68 -12.78 1.50
CA LEU A 55 2.25 -11.61 0.72
C LEU A 55 3.06 -10.36 1.07
N GLN A 56 3.36 -10.13 2.36
CA GLN A 56 4.23 -9.01 2.75
C GLN A 56 5.64 -9.16 2.20
N GLN A 57 6.21 -10.37 2.19
CA GLN A 57 7.55 -10.58 1.61
C GLN A 57 7.56 -10.26 0.12
N ARG A 58 6.55 -10.69 -0.64
CA ARG A 58 6.42 -10.35 -2.07
C ARG A 58 6.31 -8.83 -2.29
N TYR A 59 5.51 -8.15 -1.45
CA TYR A 59 5.44 -6.69 -1.47
C TYR A 59 6.80 -6.03 -1.21
N ILE A 60 7.56 -6.50 -0.20
CA ILE A 60 8.90 -6.00 0.07
C ILE A 60 9.84 -6.24 -1.12
N SER A 61 9.79 -7.42 -1.77
CA SER A 61 10.61 -7.71 -2.95
C SER A 61 10.36 -6.70 -4.08
N ILE A 62 9.10 -6.34 -4.34
CA ILE A 62 8.75 -5.30 -5.32
C ILE A 62 9.38 -3.95 -4.95
N LEU A 63 9.34 -3.57 -3.67
CA LEU A 63 9.96 -2.31 -3.22
C LEU A 63 11.48 -2.33 -3.39
N GLU A 64 12.11 -3.47 -3.09
CA GLU A 64 13.56 -3.63 -3.23
C GLU A 64 14.00 -3.58 -4.69
N GLU A 65 13.28 -4.26 -5.59
CA GLU A 65 13.51 -4.21 -7.04
C GLU A 65 13.36 -2.80 -7.61
N ASN A 66 12.47 -1.99 -7.03
CA ASN A 66 12.18 -0.63 -7.45
C ASN A 66 12.82 0.44 -6.56
N ARG A 67 13.84 0.09 -5.76
CA ARG A 67 14.43 0.98 -4.75
C ARG A 67 14.90 2.33 -5.30
N GLU A 68 15.40 2.36 -6.53
CA GLU A 68 15.86 3.60 -7.19
C GLU A 68 14.71 4.58 -7.49
N ASN A 69 13.48 4.07 -7.61
CA ASN A 69 12.27 4.87 -7.86
C ASN A 69 11.60 5.35 -6.57
N ILE A 70 12.04 4.85 -5.41
CA ILE A 70 11.45 5.15 -4.10
C ILE A 70 12.34 6.18 -3.40
N PRO A 71 11.78 7.26 -2.81
CA PRO A 71 12.56 8.18 -2.00
C PRO A 71 13.38 7.46 -0.93
N PRO A 72 14.60 7.91 -0.60
CA PRO A 72 15.44 7.26 0.40
C PRO A 72 14.67 7.05 1.71
N PHE A 73 14.39 5.79 2.01
CA PHE A 73 13.71 5.35 3.22
C PHE A 73 14.68 4.48 4.00
N GLY A 74 14.77 4.68 5.32
CA GLY A 74 15.81 4.05 6.13
C GLY A 74 15.81 2.52 6.00
N ASP A 75 14.80 1.88 6.56
CA ASP A 75 14.65 0.42 6.53
C ASP A 75 13.36 0.06 5.78
N MET A 76 13.52 -0.40 4.53
CA MET A 76 12.39 -0.81 3.68
C MET A 76 11.62 -1.98 4.29
N GLN A 77 12.26 -2.80 5.12
CA GLN A 77 11.59 -3.89 5.84
C GLN A 77 10.66 -3.40 6.95
N ARG A 78 10.53 -2.08 7.17
CA ARG A 78 9.50 -1.48 8.05
C ARG A 78 8.26 -1.03 7.28
N LEU A 79 8.32 -0.97 5.95
CA LEU A 79 7.15 -0.67 5.14
C LEU A 79 6.18 -1.84 5.18
N ARG A 80 4.89 -1.53 5.33
CA ARG A 80 3.82 -2.53 5.40
C ARG A 80 2.68 -2.06 4.54
N MET A 81 2.10 -2.98 3.79
CA MET A 81 0.77 -2.83 3.20
C MET A 81 -0.26 -3.49 4.12
N GLY A 82 -1.52 -3.05 4.11
CA GLY A 82 -2.57 -3.73 4.88
C GLY A 82 -2.72 -5.19 4.47
N ALA A 83 -2.78 -6.11 5.43
CA ALA A 83 -2.91 -7.54 5.20
C ALA A 83 -4.19 -7.88 4.44
N HIS A 84 -5.32 -7.26 4.81
CA HIS A 84 -6.57 -7.41 4.07
C HIS A 84 -6.40 -6.98 2.60
N PHE A 85 -5.78 -5.83 2.35
CA PHE A 85 -5.55 -5.34 1.00
C PHE A 85 -4.73 -6.31 0.15
N LEU A 86 -3.63 -6.85 0.69
CA LEU A 86 -2.79 -7.80 -0.03
C LEU A 86 -3.54 -9.11 -0.34
N ARG A 87 -4.31 -9.65 0.62
CA ARG A 87 -5.13 -10.86 0.42
C ARG A 87 -6.22 -10.67 -0.63
N SER A 88 -6.82 -9.48 -0.67
CA SER A 88 -7.84 -9.14 -1.67
C SER A 88 -7.26 -8.86 -3.06
N ASN A 89 -5.97 -8.55 -3.16
CA ASN A 89 -5.33 -8.13 -4.40
C ASN A 89 -3.97 -8.84 -4.66
N PRO A 90 -3.89 -10.18 -4.56
CA PRO A 90 -2.60 -10.89 -4.67
C PRO A 90 -1.99 -10.78 -6.07
N ALA A 91 -2.82 -10.60 -7.10
CA ALA A 91 -2.37 -10.41 -8.49
C ALA A 91 -1.61 -9.09 -8.72
N LEU A 92 -1.67 -8.14 -7.78
CA LEU A 92 -0.84 -6.92 -7.85
C LEU A 92 0.61 -7.18 -7.43
N LEU A 93 0.92 -8.39 -6.94
CA LEU A 93 2.25 -8.78 -6.48
C LEU A 93 2.99 -9.69 -7.47
N ASP A 94 2.40 -9.96 -8.65
CA ASP A 94 2.95 -10.80 -9.71
C ASP A 94 3.75 -9.97 -10.75
#